data_AF-A0A2J5Q6U6-F1
#
_entry.id   AF-A0A2J5Q6U6-F1
#
_cell.length_a   1.000
_cell.length_b   1.000
_cell.length_c   1.000
_cell.angle_alpha   90.00
_cell.angle_beta   90.00
_cell.angle_gamma   90.00
#
_symmetry.space_group_name_H-M   'P 1'
#
loop_
_entity.id
_entity.type
_entity.pdbx_description
1 polymer ?
#
loop_
_entity_poly.entity_id
_entity_poly.type
_entity_poly.pdbx_seq_one_letter_code
_entity_poly.pdbx_strand_id
1 'polypeptide(L)' 'MQSLTSLLGAIPAPDESAMARARLHIDGLLKPPGSLGRLEDLAVQLAGMPGLDG' A
#
# COMPACT_ATOMS: atom_id res chain seq x y z
N MET A 1 0.73 23.03 21.02
CA MET A 1 -0.38 22.20 20.51
C MET A 1 -0.40 22.33 19.00
N GLN A 2 -0.43 21.22 18.26
CA GLN A 2 -0.56 21.28 16.80
C GLN A 2 -1.98 21.68 16.40
N SER A 3 -2.14 22.48 15.35
CA SER A 3 -3.45 22.81 14.80
C SER A 3 -3.98 21.67 13.94
N LEU A 4 -5.30 21.57 13.79
CA LEU A 4 -5.95 20.58 12.91
C LEU A 4 -5.40 20.64 11.47
N THR A 5 -5.21 21.85 10.94
CA THR A 5 -4.66 22.06 9.59
C THR A 5 -3.24 21.50 9.44
N SER A 6 -2.40 21.66 10.47
CA SER A 6 -1.03 21.12 10.47
C SER A 6 -1.02 19.59 10.44
N LEU A 7 -1.94 18.96 11.19
CA LEU A 7 -2.08 17.50 11.23
C LEU A 7 -2.59 16.94 9.90
N LEU A 8 -3.58 17.58 9.30
CA LEU A 8 -4.09 17.18 7.98
C LEU A 8 -3.01 17.26 6.90
N GLY A 9 -2.17 18.30 6.92
CA GLY A 9 -1.05 18.47 5.99
C GLY A 9 0.09 17.46 6.18
N ALA A 10 0.13 16.76 7.32
CA ALA A 10 1.15 15.75 7.60
C ALA A 10 0.77 14.34 7.13
N ILE A 11 -0.44 14.12 6.63
CA ILE A 11 -0.89 12.82 6.10
C ILE A 11 -0.33 12.68 4.67
N PRO A 12 0.65 11.80 4.44
CA PRO A 12 1.22 11.60 3.11
C PRO A 12 0.24 10.82 2.21
N ALA A 13 0.37 11.02 0.91
CA ALA A 13 -0.22 10.09 -0.05
C ALA A 13 0.47 8.71 0.04
N PRO A 14 -0.20 7.62 -0.34
CA PRO A 14 0.44 6.31 -0.45
C PRO A 14 1.63 6.32 -1.44
N ASP A 15 2.65 5.50 -1.16
CA ASP A 15 3.80 5.30 -2.04
C ASP A 15 3.42 4.39 -3.23
N GLU A 16 3.13 5.02 -4.37
CA GLU A 16 2.78 4.32 -5.61
C GLU A 16 3.89 3.36 -6.08
N SER A 17 5.15 3.67 -5.82
CA SER A 17 6.27 2.81 -6.21
C SER A 17 6.29 1.53 -5.38
N ALA A 18 6.00 1.63 -4.07
CA ALA A 18 5.90 0.48 -3.18
C ALA A 18 4.69 -0.39 -3.53
N MET A 19 3.55 0.24 -3.83
CA MET A 19 2.36 -0.45 -4.34
C MET A 19 2.65 -1.22 -5.63
N ALA A 20 3.36 -0.61 -6.59
CA ALA A 20 3.73 -1.26 -7.84
C ALA A 20 4.66 -2.48 -7.63
N ARG A 21 5.68 -2.33 -6.76
CA ARG A 21 6.56 -3.45 -6.38
C ARG A 21 5.77 -4.60 -5.73
N ALA A 22 4.85 -4.28 -4.82
CA ALA A 22 4.00 -5.26 -4.16
C ALA A 22 3.10 -6.00 -5.16
N ARG A 23 2.50 -5.29 -6.12
CA ARG A 23 1.68 -5.92 -7.17
C ARG A 23 2.49 -6.92 -7.98
N LEU A 24 3.66 -6.52 -8.48
CA LEU A 24 4.56 -7.40 -9.23
C LEU A 24 4.97 -8.64 -8.43
N HIS A 25 5.24 -8.46 -7.13
CA HIS A 25 5.58 -9.57 -6.24
C HIS A 25 4.41 -10.54 -6.08
N ILE A 26 3.22 -10.03 -5.78
CA ILE A 26 2.00 -10.82 -5.54
C ILE A 26 1.61 -11.59 -6.82
N ASP A 27 1.70 -10.96 -7.99
CA ASP A 27 1.40 -11.59 -9.27
C ASP A 27 2.42 -12.69 -9.63
N GLY A 28 3.66 -12.59 -9.12
CA GLY A 28 4.73 -13.58 -9.30
C GLY A 28 4.71 -14.76 -8.32
N LEU A 29 3.77 -14.79 -7.35
CA LEU A 29 3.62 -15.92 -6.44
C LEU A 29 3.10 -17.16 -7.17
N LEU A 30 3.24 -18.34 -6.55
CA LEU A 30 2.73 -19.63 -7.07
C LEU A 30 1.20 -19.71 -6.96
N LYS A 31 0.51 -18.78 -7.62
CA LYS A 31 -0.94 -18.67 -7.72
C LYS A 31 -1.32 -18.09 -9.09
N PRO A 32 -2.51 -18.40 -9.62
CA PRO A 32 -3.05 -17.63 -10.74
C PRO A 32 -3.20 -16.15 -10.33
N PRO A 33 -2.85 -15.18 -11.20
CA PRO A 33 -3.08 -13.76 -10.92
C PRO A 33 -4.54 -13.48 -10.55
N GLY A 34 -4.77 -12.71 -9.48
CA GLY A 34 -6.11 -12.40 -8.99
C GLY A 34 -6.84 -13.52 -8.24
N SER A 35 -6.25 -14.70 -8.03
CA SER A 35 -6.92 -15.81 -7.34
C SER A 35 -7.26 -15.52 -5.88
N LEU A 36 -6.54 -14.62 -5.22
CA LEU A 36 -6.82 -14.18 -3.85
C LEU A 36 -7.73 -12.93 -3.80
N GLY A 37 -8.11 -12.39 -4.96
CA GLY A 37 -9.05 -11.27 -5.10
C GLY A 37 -8.70 -10.07 -4.23
N ARG A 38 -9.63 -9.69 -3.35
CA ARG A 38 -9.50 -8.51 -2.46
C ARG A 38 -8.28 -8.56 -1.53
N LEU A 39 -7.75 -9.74 -1.24
CA LEU A 39 -6.56 -9.86 -0.41
C LEU A 39 -5.31 -9.33 -1.13
N GLU A 40 -5.24 -9.48 -2.45
CA GLU A 40 -4.16 -8.93 -3.26
C GLU A 40 -4.22 -7.40 -3.26
N ASP A 41 -5.42 -6.85 -3.44
CA ASP A 41 -5.64 -5.40 -3.44
C ASP A 41 -5.32 -4.79 -2.07
N LEU A 42 -5.70 -5.45 -0.98
CA LEU A 42 -5.38 -5.02 0.37
C LEU A 42 -3.88 -5.06 0.64
N ALA A 43 -3.18 -6.13 0.23
CA ALA A 43 -1.74 -6.24 0.41
C ALA A 43 -0.99 -5.15 -0.36
N VAL A 44 -1.43 -4.82 -1.58
CA VAL A 44 -0.88 -3.70 -2.36
C VAL A 44 -1.14 -2.36 -1.67
N GLN A 45 -2.34 -2.13 -1.15
CA GLN A 45 -2.66 -0.90 -0.43
C GLN A 45 -1.79 -0.71 0.82
N LEU A 46 -1.58 -1.78 1.58
CA LEU A 46 -0.76 -1.76 2.80
C LEU A 46 0.71 -1.48 2.48
N ALA A 47 1.25 -2.05 1.40
CA ALA A 47 2.61 -1.77 0.95
C ALA A 47 2.83 -0.30 0.56
N GLY A 48 1.77 0.42 0.18
CA GLY A 48 1.84 1.86 -0.08
C GLY A 48 1.80 2.73 1.18
N MET A 49 1.55 2.18 2.38
CA MET A 49 1.44 2.99 3.59
C MET A 49 2.83 3.22 4.20
N PRO A 50 3.38 4.46 4.19
CA PRO A 50 4.76 4.72 4.62
C PRO A 50 5.01 4.52 6.13
N GLY A 51 3.96 4.29 6.92
CA GLY A 51 4.06 3.94 8.34
C GLY A 51 4.08 2.43 8.62
N LEU A 52 4.01 1.60 7.58
CA LEU A 52 4.12 0.14 7.69
C LEU A 52 5.43 -0.27 7.02
N ASP A 53 6.33 -0.88 7.79
CA ASP A 53 7.53 -1.53 7.24
C ASP A 53 7.10 -2.88 6.66
N GLY A 54 6.99 -2.95 5.33
CA GLY A 54 6.71 -4.16 4.55
C GLY A 54 7.98 -4.88 4.12
#